data_AF-K1RJV1-F1
#
_entry.id   AF-K1RJV1-F1
#
_cell.length_a   1.000
_cell.length_b   1.000
_cell.length_c   1.000
_cell.angle_alpha   90.00
_cell.angle_beta   90.00
_cell.angle_gamma   90.00
#
_symmetry.space_group_name_H-M   'P 1'
#
loop_
_entity.id
_entity.type
_entity.pdbx_description
1 polymer ?
#
loop_
_entity_poly.entity_id
_entity_poly.type
_entity_poly.pdbx_seq_one_letter_code
_entity_poly.pdbx_strand_id
1 'polypeptide(L)'
;MPDDRSLPRSERLRSLGAVRRLFECGESGFVFPFRYVWYAEPDTEPSVEVLFTVPKKFHKRANRRNLLRRRTKEAYRLQKQ
;
A
#
# COMPACT_ATOMS: atom_id res chain seq x y z
N MET A 1 9.96 25.49 0.43
CA MET A 1 9.19 24.64 1.34
C MET A 1 9.31 23.21 0.84
N PRO A 2 9.85 22.24 1.59
CA PRO A 2 9.97 20.90 1.06
C PRO A 2 8.58 20.29 1.02
N ASP A 3 8.05 20.06 -0.19
CA ASP A 3 6.91 19.17 -0.43
C ASP A 3 7.12 17.90 0.37
N ASP A 4 6.27 17.67 1.36
CA ASP A 4 6.36 16.48 2.19
C ASP A 4 5.91 15.29 1.32
N ARG A 5 6.88 14.65 0.63
CA ARG A 5 6.63 13.55 -0.35
C ARG A 5 6.16 12.25 0.30
N SER A 6 5.66 12.33 1.51
CA SER A 6 5.16 11.24 2.33
C SER A 6 3.66 11.11 2.16
N LEU A 7 3.16 9.87 2.02
CA LEU A 7 1.72 9.63 2.04
C LEU A 7 1.11 10.14 3.36
N PRO A 8 0.02 10.93 3.31
CA PRO A 8 -0.61 11.47 4.49
C PRO A 8 -1.11 10.34 5.39
N ARG A 9 -1.27 10.63 6.69
CA ARG A 9 -1.66 9.63 7.69
C ARG A 9 -3.05 9.04 7.42
N SER A 10 -3.92 9.80 6.77
CA SER A 10 -5.26 9.39 6.34
C SER A 10 -5.25 8.33 5.25
N GLU A 11 -4.23 8.30 4.39
CA GLU A 11 -4.14 7.35 3.28
C GLU A 11 -3.39 6.06 3.65
N ARG A 12 -2.99 5.91 4.92
CA ARG A 12 -2.21 4.75 5.37
C ARG A 12 -3.10 3.83 6.18
N LEU A 13 -3.36 2.65 5.64
CA LEU A 13 -3.97 1.53 6.35
C LEU A 13 -3.07 1.14 7.53
N ARG A 14 -3.47 1.52 8.75
CA ARG A 14 -2.70 1.30 10.00
C ARG A 14 -3.33 0.29 10.94
N SER A 15 -4.65 0.14 10.90
CA SER A 15 -5.35 -0.70 11.85
C SER A 15 -5.16 -2.18 11.49
N LEU A 16 -4.71 -2.98 12.47
CA LEU A 16 -4.54 -4.42 12.28
C LEU A 16 -5.88 -5.09 11.93
N GLY A 17 -6.98 -4.58 12.49
CA GLY A 17 -8.34 -5.03 12.18
C GLY A 17 -8.71 -4.82 10.71
N ALA A 18 -8.47 -3.63 10.15
CA ALA A 18 -8.78 -3.39 8.73
C ALA A 18 -7.87 -4.18 7.80
N VAL A 19 -6.59 -4.37 8.16
CA VAL A 19 -5.69 -5.27 7.40
C VAL A 19 -6.21 -6.70 7.41
N ARG A 20 -6.67 -7.22 8.55
CA ARG A 20 -7.26 -8.57 8.62
C ARG A 20 -8.51 -8.68 7.74
N ARG A 21 -9.44 -7.73 7.85
CA ARG A 21 -10.65 -7.67 7.01
C ARG A 21 -10.31 -7.62 5.52
N LEU A 22 -9.30 -6.84 5.12
CA LEU A 22 -8.81 -6.76 3.75
C LEU A 22 -8.31 -8.13 3.24
N PHE A 23 -7.64 -8.92 4.07
CA PHE A 23 -7.15 -10.24 3.68
C PHE A 23 -8.22 -11.35 3.78
N GLU A 24 -9.25 -11.19 4.61
CA GLU A 24 -10.34 -12.15 4.80
C GLU A 24 -11.46 -11.98 3.76
N CYS A 25 -11.93 -10.74 3.55
CA CYS A 25 -13.06 -10.41 2.69
C CYS A 25 -12.63 -9.77 1.36
N GLY A 26 -11.37 -9.37 1.21
CA GLY A 26 -10.89 -8.69 0.02
C GLY A 26 -10.58 -9.63 -1.13
N GLU A 27 -10.76 -9.14 -2.35
CA GLU A 27 -10.34 -9.84 -3.55
C GLU A 27 -8.84 -9.62 -3.77
N SER A 28 -8.15 -10.69 -4.18
CA SER A 28 -6.72 -10.64 -4.47
C SER A 28 -6.44 -10.93 -5.93
N GLY A 29 -5.51 -10.17 -6.50
CA GLY A 29 -5.02 -10.37 -7.86
C GLY A 29 -3.50 -10.37 -7.92
N PHE A 30 -2.96 -10.89 -9.01
CA PHE A 30 -1.53 -10.92 -9.28
C PHE A 30 -1.26 -10.37 -10.67
N VAL A 31 -0.45 -9.32 -10.73
CA VAL A 31 0.06 -8.71 -11.96
C VAL A 31 1.54 -8.57 -11.77
N PHE A 32 2.34 -9.38 -12.48
CA PHE A 32 3.78 -9.39 -12.29
C PHE A 32 4.38 -7.97 -12.36
N PRO A 33 5.18 -7.53 -11.37
CA PRO A 33 5.70 -8.26 -10.20
C PRO A 33 4.91 -8.04 -8.88
N PHE A 34 3.72 -7.47 -8.94
CA PHE A 34 2.90 -7.10 -7.79
C PHE A 34 1.77 -8.09 -7.51
N ARG A 35 1.51 -8.30 -6.21
CA ARG A 35 0.27 -8.87 -5.73
C ARG A 35 -0.54 -7.75 -5.10
N TYR A 36 -1.78 -7.57 -5.52
CA TYR A 36 -2.68 -6.58 -4.94
C TYR A 36 -3.84 -7.28 -4.24
N VAL A 37 -4.35 -6.64 -3.20
CA VAL A 37 -5.55 -7.05 -2.47
C VAL A 37 -6.35 -5.78 -2.27
N TRP A 38 -7.64 -5.82 -2.58
CA TRP A 38 -8.52 -4.67 -2.44
C TRP A 38 -9.83 -5.12 -1.80
N TYR A 39 -10.43 -4.21 -1.05
CA TYR A 39 -11.72 -4.38 -0.43
C TYR A 39 -12.38 -3.02 -0.45
N ALA A 40 -13.54 -2.93 -1.08
CA ALA A 40 -14.33 -1.71 -1.11
C ALA A 40 -15.43 -1.83 -0.06
N GLU A 41 -15.27 -1.10 1.04
CA GLU A 41 -16.33 -0.91 2.02
C GLU A 41 -17.14 0.34 1.60
N PRO A 42 -18.48 0.29 1.60
CA PRO A 42 -19.30 1.47 1.33
C PRO A 42 -19.22 2.41 2.53
N ASP A 43 -18.17 3.22 2.56
CA ASP A 43 -17.96 4.22 3.61
C ASP A 43 -18.49 5.59 3.17
N THR A 44 -18.90 6.41 4.15
CA THR A 44 -19.56 7.71 3.90
C THR A 44 -18.59 8.76 3.35
N GLU A 45 -17.29 8.57 3.59
CA GLU A 45 -16.22 9.40 3.05
C GLU A 45 -15.32 8.59 2.11
N PRO A 46 -14.99 9.10 0.91
CA PRO A 46 -14.07 8.43 0.00
C PRO A 46 -12.64 8.52 0.53
N SER A 47 -12.30 7.65 1.47
CA SER A 47 -10.95 7.49 2.01
C SER A 47 -10.28 6.26 1.40
N VAL A 48 -9.22 6.49 0.62
CA VAL A 48 -8.42 5.39 0.06
C VAL A 48 -7.26 5.11 1.00
N GLU A 49 -7.34 3.99 1.72
CA GLU A 49 -6.27 3.51 2.59
C GLU A 49 -5.38 2.49 1.86
N VAL A 50 -4.08 2.77 1.78
CA VAL A 50 -3.11 1.90 1.10
C VAL A 50 -2.05 1.34 2.04
N LEU A 51 -1.68 0.09 1.79
CA LEU A 51 -0.60 -0.61 2.48
C LEU A 51 0.38 -1.22 1.46
N PHE A 52 1.65 -0.79 1.54
CA PHE A 52 2.74 -1.35 0.74
C PHE A 52 3.65 -2.23 1.60
N THR A 53 3.67 -3.53 1.29
CA THR A 53 4.55 -4.52 1.93
C THR A 53 5.51 -5.14 0.92
N VAL A 54 6.73 -5.44 1.35
CA VAL A 54 7.75 -6.13 0.54
C VAL A 54 8.23 -7.36 1.32
N PRO A 55 7.91 -8.59 0.89
CA PRO A 55 8.25 -9.80 1.63
C PRO A 55 9.77 -10.00 1.77
N LYS A 56 10.24 -10.37 2.97
CA LYS A 56 11.64 -10.74 3.22
C LYS A 56 12.06 -12.00 2.43
N LYS A 57 11.10 -12.86 2.08
CA LYS A 57 11.31 -14.10 1.30
C LYS A 57 11.99 -13.82 -0.04
N PHE A 58 11.49 -12.84 -0.80
CA PHE A 58 12.01 -12.50 -2.13
C PHE A 58 13.20 -11.53 -2.06
N HIS A 59 13.20 -10.60 -1.10
CA HIS A 59 14.24 -9.59 -0.95
C HIS A 59 14.81 -9.62 0.47
N LYS A 60 15.83 -10.44 0.67
CA LYS A 60 16.46 -10.62 2.00
C LYS A 60 17.15 -9.34 2.51
N ARG A 61 17.77 -8.56 1.61
CA ARG A 61 18.51 -7.32 1.96
C ARG A 61 17.55 -6.17 2.27
N ALA A 62 17.76 -5.51 3.42
CA ALA A 62 16.96 -4.37 3.85
C ALA A 62 16.99 -3.20 2.85
N ASN A 63 18.17 -2.88 2.32
CA ASN A 63 18.35 -1.78 1.35
C ASN A 63 17.47 -1.99 0.10
N ARG A 64 17.38 -3.22 -0.42
CA ARG A 64 16.55 -3.54 -1.59
C ARG A 64 15.06 -3.43 -1.28
N ARG A 65 14.61 -3.92 -0.11
CA ARG A 65 13.21 -3.77 0.33
C ARG A 65 12.81 -2.30 0.48
N ASN A 66 13.68 -1.49 1.07
CA ASN A 66 13.45 -0.06 1.26
C ASN A 66 13.37 0.68 -0.08
N LEU A 67 14.26 0.35 -1.03
CA LEU A 67 14.23 0.91 -2.38
C LEU A 67 12.92 0.58 -3.11
N LEU A 68 12.49 -0.69 -3.09
CA LEU A 68 11.24 -1.11 -3.72
C LEU A 68 10.03 -0.41 -3.08
N ARG A 69 9.97 -0.40 -1.74
CA ARG A 69 8.89 0.27 -1.01
C ARG A 69 8.83 1.77 -1.30
N ARG A 70 9.97 2.44 -1.49
CA ARG A 70 10.02 3.85 -1.90
C ARG A 70 9.48 4.04 -3.32
N ARG A 71 9.99 3.26 -4.29
CA ARG A 71 9.55 3.33 -5.70
C ARG A 71 8.05 3.06 -5.86
N THR A 72 7.51 2.08 -5.17
CA THR A 72 6.07 1.77 -5.25
C THR A 72 5.21 2.91 -4.70
N LYS A 73 5.62 3.55 -3.59
CA LYS A 73 4.93 4.72 -3.06
C LYS A 73 5.01 5.92 -4.01
N GLU A 74 6.15 6.14 -4.64
CA GLU A 74 6.31 7.21 -5.62
C GLU A 74 5.45 6.99 -6.87
N ALA A 75 5.39 5.77 -7.39
CA ALA A 75 4.50 5.42 -8.51
C ALA A 75 3.02 5.67 -8.16
N TYR A 76 2.58 5.26 -6.97
CA TYR A 76 1.23 5.55 -6.50
C TYR A 76 0.95 7.06 -6.39
N ARG A 77 1.92 7.83 -5.86
CA ARG A 77 1.79 9.29 -5.77
C ARG A 77 1.69 9.96 -7.14
N LEU A 78 2.49 9.52 -8.12
CA LEU A 78 2.49 10.07 -9.47
C LEU A 78 1.20 9.75 -10.23
N GLN A 79 0.63 8.57 -10.03
CA GLN A 79 -0.61 8.18 -10.72
C GLN A 79 -1.88 8.77 -10.11
N LYS A 80 -1.78 9.35 -8.90
CA LYS A 80 -2.86 10.09 -8.25
C LYS A 80 -2.95 11.55 -8.74
N GLN A 81 -1.83 12.08 -9.27
CA GLN A 81 -1.76 13.40 -9.90
C GLN A 81 -2.42 13.35 -11.27
#